data_AF-A0A0H3I305-F1
#
_entry.id   AF-A0A0H3I305-F1
#
_cell.length_a   1.000
_cell.length_b   1.000
_cell.length_c   1.000
_cell.angle_alpha   90.00
_cell.angle_beta   90.00
_cell.angle_gamma   90.00
#
_symmetry.space_group_name_H-M   'P 1'
#
loop_
_entity.id
_entity.type
_entity.pdbx_description
1 polymer ?
#
loop_
_entity_poly.entity_id
_entity_poly.type
_entity_poly.pdbx_seq_one_letter_code
_entity_poly.pdbx_strand_id
1 'polypeptide(L)' 'MSEALKTTVRLKKQEAVELRELAFSLTKKAIMKGKQKIYSESDLVHYMIENAIKNIDIDEEGNLYLK' A
#
# COMPACT_ATOMS: atom_id res chain seq x y z
N MET A 1 -13.15 -12.61 22.53
CA MET A 1 -12.00 -13.55 22.60
C MET A 1 -11.36 -13.56 21.22
N SER A 2 -10.16 -13.00 21.10
CA SER A 2 -9.36 -12.97 19.87
C SER A 2 -8.82 -14.36 19.59
N GLU A 3 -9.25 -14.98 18.48
CA GLU A 3 -8.71 -16.27 18.04
C GLU A 3 -7.19 -16.14 17.81
N ALA A 4 -6.42 -16.96 18.54
CA ALA A 4 -4.98 -17.08 18.33
C ALA A 4 -4.73 -17.60 16.90
N LEU A 5 -3.91 -16.89 16.12
CA LEU A 5 -3.46 -17.31 14.80
C LEU A 5 -2.85 -18.73 14.88
N LYS A 6 -3.63 -19.73 14.48
CA LYS A 6 -3.22 -21.14 14.44
C LYS A 6 -2.26 -21.34 13.27
N THR A 7 -1.00 -21.59 13.63
CA THR A 7 0.00 -22.32 12.83
C THR A 7 0.38 -21.72 11.48
N THR A 8 1.61 -21.24 11.38
CA THR A 8 2.28 -20.99 10.11
C THR A 8 2.45 -22.31 9.34
N VAL A 9 1.71 -22.48 8.24
CA VAL A 9 1.83 -23.66 7.37
C VAL A 9 3.09 -23.50 6.51
N ARG A 10 4.05 -24.42 6.66
CA ARG A 10 5.28 -24.43 5.87
C ARG A 10 4.99 -25.01 4.49
N LEU A 11 4.93 -24.15 3.48
CA LEU A 11 4.70 -24.53 2.08
C LEU A 11 5.94 -25.17 1.47
N LYS A 12 5.75 -26.14 0.56
CA LYS A 12 6.81 -26.58 -0.35
C LYS A 12 7.11 -25.46 -1.35
N LYS A 13 8.32 -25.50 -1.94
CA LYS A 13 8.77 -24.46 -2.90
C LYS A 13 7.79 -24.26 -4.06
N GLN A 14 7.22 -25.34 -4.60
CA GLN A 14 6.24 -25.29 -5.69
C GLN A 14 4.92 -24.67 -5.24
N GLU A 15 4.36 -25.13 -4.12
CA GLU A 15 3.11 -24.60 -3.55
C GLU A 15 3.21 -23.10 -3.26
N ALA A 16 4.37 -22.63 -2.78
CA ALA A 16 4.61 -21.20 -2.54
C ALA A 16 4.64 -20.37 -3.84
N VAL A 17 5.17 -20.93 -4.93
CA VAL A 17 5.18 -20.28 -6.24
C VAL A 17 3.77 -20.21 -6.82
N GLU A 18 3.04 -21.32 -6.77
CA GLU A 18 1.64 -21.39 -7.24
C GLU A 18 0.72 -20.43 -6.47
N LEU A 19 0.87 -20.35 -5.14
CA LEU A 19 0.11 -19.40 -4.32
C LEU A 19 0.41 -17.95 -4.69
N ARG A 20 1.68 -17.63 -4.95
CA ARG A 20 2.11 -16.29 -5.35
C ARG A 20 1.54 -15.90 -6.71
N GLU A 21 1.57 -16.83 -7.68
CA GLU A 21 0.98 -16.61 -9.01
C GLU A 21 -0.54 -16.45 -8.94
N LEU A 22 -1.22 -17.28 -8.14
CA LEU A 22 -2.65 -17.18 -7.91
C LEU A 22 -3.02 -15.81 -7.30
N ALA A 23 -2.32 -15.40 -6.24
CA ALA A 23 -2.53 -14.11 -5.58
C ALA A 23 -2.30 -12.93 -6.54
N PHE A 24 -1.25 -13.01 -7.36
CA PHE A 24 -0.97 -12.00 -8.38
C PHE A 24 -2.08 -11.95 -9.45
N SER A 25 -2.55 -13.11 -9.91
CA SER A 25 -3.63 -13.20 -10.91
C SER A 25 -4.96 -12.65 -10.38
N LEU A 26 -5.27 -12.92 -9.11
CA LEU A 26 -6.47 -12.42 -8.43
C LEU A 26 -6.40 -10.90 -8.22
N THR A 27 -5.23 -10.40 -7.82
CA THR A 27 -4.97 -8.97 -7.66
C THR A 27 -5.10 -8.25 -9.00
N LYS A 28 -4.48 -8.78 -10.06
CA LYS A 28 -4.58 -8.26 -11.43
C LYS A 28 -6.03 -8.26 -11.92
N LYS A 29 -6.78 -9.34 -11.70
CA LYS A 29 -8.21 -9.43 -12.06
C LYS A 29 -9.07 -8.44 -11.25
N ALA A 30 -8.76 -8.20 -9.98
CA ALA A 30 -9.47 -7.23 -9.14
C ALA A 30 -9.26 -5.79 -9.65
N ILE A 31 -8.01 -5.44 -9.98
CA ILE A 31 -7.66 -4.15 -10.57
C ILE A 31 -8.32 -3.97 -11.95
N MET A 32 -8.26 -4.99 -12.82
CA MET A 32 -8.88 -4.94 -14.16
C MET A 32 -10.41 -4.87 -14.12
N LYS A 33 -11.06 -5.41 -13.08
CA LYS A 33 -12.52 -5.31 -12.89
C LYS A 33 -12.98 -3.96 -12.33
N GLY A 34 -12.11 -2.96 -12.26
CA GLY A 34 -12.47 -1.62 -11.77
C GLY A 34 -12.72 -1.55 -10.27
N LYS A 35 -12.35 -2.58 -9.49
CA LYS A 35 -12.12 -2.40 -8.05
C LYS A 35 -10.81 -1.63 -7.89
N GLN A 36 -10.85 -0.33 -8.20
CA GLN A 36 -9.89 0.61 -7.65
C GLN A 36 -9.81 0.33 -6.15
N LYS A 37 -8.59 0.30 -5.61
CA LYS A 37 -8.39 0.30 -4.15
C LYS A 37 -9.38 1.32 -3.59
N ILE A 38 -10.20 0.90 -2.63
CA ILE A 38 -10.95 1.84 -1.82
C ILE A 38 -9.87 2.55 -1.02
N TYR A 39 -9.38 3.67 -1.56
CA TYR A 39 -8.50 4.56 -0.81
C TYR A 39 -9.33 5.00 0.38
N SER A 40 -8.86 4.67 1.57
CA SER A 40 -9.46 5.24 2.77
C SER A 40 -9.28 6.76 2.71
N GLU A 41 -10.13 7.51 3.42
CA GLU A 41 -9.94 8.96 3.55
C GLU A 41 -8.52 9.28 4.04
N SER A 42 -7.97 8.42 4.90
CA SER A 42 -6.58 8.51 5.38
C SER A 42 -5.55 8.38 4.26
N ASP A 43 -5.75 7.49 3.28
CA ASP A 43 -4.83 7.35 2.13
C ASP A 43 -4.87 8.59 1.23
N LEU A 44 -6.06 9.17 1.04
CA LEU A 44 -6.25 10.41 0.29
C LEU A 44 -5.60 11.60 0.99
N VAL A 45 -5.82 11.74 2.30
CA VAL A 45 -5.20 12.78 3.12
C VAL A 45 -3.69 12.63 3.13
N HIS A 46 -3.17 11.42 3.30
CA HIS A 46 -1.74 11.15 3.27
C HIS A 46 -1.13 11.55 1.92
N TYR A 47 -1.77 11.18 0.81
CA TYR A 47 -1.33 11.56 -0.54
C TYR A 47 -1.34 13.08 -0.76
N MET A 48 -2.36 13.78 -0.24
CA MET A 48 -2.43 15.24 -0.31
C MET A 48 -1.30 15.90 0.49
N ILE A 49 -1.03 15.41 1.70
CA ILE A 49 0.05 15.91 2.57
C ILE A 49 1.42 15.68 1.92
N GLU A 50 1.68 14.48 1.39
CA GLU A 50 2.95 14.19 0.71
C GLU A 50 3.19 15.12 -0.48
N ASN A 51 2.15 15.39 -1.27
CA ASN A 51 2.27 16.29 -2.41
C ASN A 51 2.42 17.76 -1.98
N ALA A 52 1.77 18.18 -0.89
CA ALA A 52 1.95 19.51 -0.34
C ALA A 52 3.38 19.72 0.20
N ILE A 53 3.92 18.75 0.94
CA ILE A 53 5.28 18.79 1.49
C ILE A 53 6.33 18.86 0.39
N LYS A 54 6.14 18.19 -0.75
CA LYS A 54 7.07 18.29 -1.90
C LYS A 54 7.22 19.70 -2.46
N ASN A 55 6.22 20.56 -2.24
CA ASN A 55 6.24 21.95 -2.66
C ASN A 55 6.69 22.89 -1.54
N ILE A 56 7.02 22.36 -0.36
CA ILE A 56 7.56 23.14 0.76
C ILE A 56 9.05 22.83 0.86
N ASP A 57 9.87 23.87 0.80
CA ASP A 57 11.32 23.78 0.94
C ASP A 57 11.76 24.74 2.06
N ILE A 58 12.97 24.56 2.58
CA ILE A 58 13.51 25.33 3.71
C ILE A 58 14.60 26.26 3.18
N ASP A 59 14.48 27.56 3.47
CA ASP A 59 15.50 28.53 3.08
C ASP A 59 16.73 28.48 4.03
N GLU A 60 17.79 29.22 3.68
CA GLU A 60 19.03 29.25 4.47
C GLU A 60 18.85 29.84 5.89
N GLU A 61 17.72 30.51 6.14
CA GLU A 61 17.35 31.10 7.43
C GLU A 61 16.43 30.18 8.25
N GLY A 62 16.05 29.03 7.71
CA GLY A 62 15.19 28.05 8.36
C GLY A 62 13.69 28.32 8.22
N ASN A 63 13.28 29.24 7.35
CA ASN A 63 11.87 29.48 7.05
C ASN A 63 11.36 28.51 5.98
N LEU A 64 10.10 28.11 6.14
CA LEU A 64 9.39 27.29 5.16
C LEU A 64 8.91 28.20 4.02
N TYR A 65 9.34 27.92 2.79
CA TYR A 65 8.83 28.59 1.60
C TYR A 65 8.17 27.59 0.65
N LEU A 66 7.19 28.08 -0.12
CA LEU A 66 6.61 27.30 -1.21
C LEU A 66 7.50 27.45 -2.43
N LYS A 67 7.95 26.32 -2.99
CA LYS A 67 8.72 26.26 -4.23
C LYS A 67 7.89 26.62 -5.47
#